data_AF-A0A7V2GYH0-F1
#
_entry.id   AF-A0A7V2GYH0-F1
#
_cell.length_a   1.000
_cell.length_b   1.000
_cell.length_c   1.000
_cell.angle_alpha   90.00
_cell.angle_beta   90.00
_cell.angle_gamma   90.00
#
_symmetry.space_group_name_H-M   'P 1'
#
loop_
_entity.id
_entity.type
_entity.pdbx_description
1 polymer ?
#
loop_
_entity_poly.entity_id
_entity_poly.type
_entity_poly.pdbx_seq_one_letter_code
_entity_poly.pdbx_strand_id
1 'polypeptide(L)'
;MATWRAANLTICGDGGRARLFADGKDAQGKGIWVIAVPNSATTTIVNVEFRDAKVPDQNGAGIRLEGGNLVLRNTGFFDNENGILGGAGGTTVTIERSEFARNGYGDGFSHNIYISNVDRLHVVASWFREARVGHNLKSRAKENIVENSYFMDGPNGNSSYLLDFPDGGVVFMRGNLLQKGPNADNSVLVAYGFERNPWTTNSVTLIHNTLVTNYGSGTFVGVAGFTQQVTLTANLFAGNATMASGAGGKLQQQNNFSTTASNVPGASAGQFWPADGIVAQLDLAAMPDPQYANDSPQPFVLRSLASVSGRKIGALQSRP
;
A
#
# COMPACT_ATOMS: atom_id res chain seq x y z
N MET A 1 -1.17 -23.05 14.44
CA MET A 1 -1.10 -21.68 14.99
C MET A 1 0.11 -21.60 15.91
N ALA A 2 0.77 -20.45 16.03
CA ALA A 2 2.02 -20.36 16.79
C ALA A 2 2.23 -18.97 17.42
N THR A 3 2.92 -18.93 18.56
CA THR A 3 3.51 -17.70 19.11
C THR A 3 5.03 -17.80 19.04
N TRP A 4 5.65 -16.85 18.37
CA TRP A 4 7.09 -16.77 18.19
C TRP A 4 7.69 -15.81 19.20
N ARG A 5 8.54 -16.33 20.10
CA ARG A 5 9.20 -15.55 21.16
C ARG A 5 10.72 -15.51 21.04
N ALA A 6 11.32 -16.39 20.23
CA ALA A 6 12.75 -16.39 20.00
C ALA A 6 13.14 -15.20 19.11
N ALA A 7 14.23 -14.52 19.46
CA ALA A 7 14.75 -13.39 18.71
C ALA A 7 15.44 -13.83 17.41
N ASN A 8 15.44 -12.95 16.40
CA ASN A 8 16.26 -13.08 15.19
C ASN A 8 15.95 -14.34 14.36
N LEU A 9 14.68 -14.73 14.32
CA LEU A 9 14.23 -15.87 13.54
C LEU A 9 14.16 -15.54 12.05
N THR A 10 14.57 -16.51 11.23
CA THR A 10 14.19 -16.59 9.81
C THR A 10 13.35 -17.84 9.62
N ILE A 11 12.13 -17.67 9.12
CA ILE A 11 11.18 -18.76 8.86
C ILE A 11 10.90 -18.78 7.35
N CYS A 12 11.22 -19.89 6.70
CA CYS A 12 11.12 -20.02 5.25
C CYS A 12 10.26 -21.22 4.84
N GLY A 13 9.31 -21.02 3.93
CA GLY A 13 8.72 -22.12 3.18
C GLY A 13 9.71 -22.69 2.16
N ASP A 14 9.81 -24.01 2.09
CA ASP A 14 10.64 -24.73 1.12
C ASP A 14 9.82 -25.15 -0.11
N GLY A 15 10.43 -25.13 -1.29
CA GLY A 15 9.76 -25.48 -2.56
C GLY A 15 8.67 -24.51 -3.03
N GLY A 16 8.51 -23.35 -2.37
CA GLY A 16 7.47 -22.37 -2.65
C GLY A 16 6.79 -21.89 -1.37
N ARG A 17 5.61 -21.26 -1.51
CA ARG A 17 4.90 -20.74 -0.34
C ARG A 17 4.26 -21.86 0.47
N ALA A 18 4.69 -22.04 1.73
CA ALA A 18 4.00 -22.89 2.69
C ALA A 18 2.63 -22.28 3.02
N ARG A 19 1.54 -23.04 2.85
CA ARG A 19 0.17 -22.54 3.03
C ARG A 19 -0.38 -22.89 4.40
N LEU A 20 -0.64 -21.87 5.21
CA LEU A 20 -1.21 -22.00 6.54
C LEU A 20 -2.68 -21.60 6.49
N PHE A 21 -3.56 -22.54 6.80
CA PHE A 21 -4.98 -22.29 7.00
C PHE A 21 -5.26 -22.26 8.51
N ALA A 22 -5.99 -21.24 8.97
CA ALA A 22 -6.37 -21.11 10.37
C ALA A 22 -7.21 -22.31 10.85
N ASP A 23 -8.14 -22.79 10.02
CA ASP A 23 -9.02 -23.93 10.31
C ASP A 23 -9.76 -23.78 11.65
N GLY A 24 -10.30 -22.56 11.88
CA GLY A 24 -10.97 -22.19 13.12
C GLY A 24 -10.07 -22.10 14.36
N LYS A 25 -8.74 -22.18 14.19
CA LYS A 25 -7.75 -22.07 15.26
C LYS A 25 -7.05 -20.73 15.17
N ASP A 26 -6.65 -20.23 16.33
CA ASP A 26 -5.82 -19.06 16.46
C ASP A 26 -4.75 -19.26 17.55
N ALA A 27 -3.76 -18.38 17.57
CA ALA A 27 -2.85 -18.21 18.68
C ALA A 27 -3.35 -17.03 19.53
N GLN A 28 -3.62 -17.31 20.81
CA GLN A 28 -3.93 -16.32 21.87
C GLN A 28 -5.20 -15.48 21.66
N GLY A 29 -6.16 -15.95 20.88
CA GLY A 29 -7.34 -15.17 20.47
C GLY A 29 -7.01 -14.08 19.45
N LYS A 30 -5.87 -14.17 18.73
CA LYS A 30 -5.35 -13.03 17.94
C LYS A 30 -5.10 -13.30 16.46
N GLY A 31 -4.57 -14.45 16.10
CA GLY A 31 -4.18 -14.70 14.72
C GLY A 31 -3.46 -16.01 14.47
N ILE A 32 -3.10 -16.29 13.21
CA ILE A 32 -2.41 -17.53 12.85
C ILE A 32 -1.06 -17.58 13.56
N TRP A 33 -0.26 -16.52 13.39
CA TRP A 33 0.99 -16.31 14.11
C TRP A 33 0.96 -15.04 14.95
N VAL A 34 1.48 -15.13 16.18
CA VAL A 34 1.78 -13.99 17.04
C VAL A 34 3.30 -13.82 17.11
N ILE A 35 3.82 -12.68 16.68
CA ILE A 35 5.23 -12.33 16.80
C ILE A 35 5.42 -11.48 18.05
N ALA A 36 6.01 -12.08 19.08
CA ALA A 36 6.17 -11.50 20.41
C ALA A 36 7.64 -11.53 20.83
N VAL A 37 8.47 -10.84 20.06
CA VAL A 37 9.92 -10.70 20.28
C VAL A 37 10.26 -9.28 20.75
N PRO A 38 11.41 -9.04 21.41
CA PRO A 38 11.84 -7.69 21.78
C PRO A 38 11.96 -6.75 20.57
N ASN A 39 11.75 -5.44 20.76
CA ASN A 39 11.82 -4.44 19.67
C ASN A 39 13.18 -4.38 18.95
N SER A 40 14.26 -4.78 19.62
CA SER A 40 15.60 -4.89 19.03
C SER A 40 15.80 -6.13 18.15
N ALA A 41 14.91 -7.11 18.22
CA ALA A 41 14.99 -8.34 17.43
C ALA A 41 14.29 -8.18 16.07
N THR A 42 14.66 -9.02 15.12
CA THR A 42 14.01 -9.09 13.80
C THR A 42 13.41 -10.47 13.57
N THR A 43 12.20 -10.53 13.02
CA THR A 43 11.66 -11.78 12.45
C THR A 43 11.57 -11.62 10.94
N THR A 44 12.22 -12.53 10.20
CA THR A 44 12.12 -12.61 8.74
C THR A 44 11.26 -13.80 8.35
N ILE A 45 10.23 -13.57 7.54
CA ILE A 45 9.34 -14.62 7.03
C ILE A 45 9.38 -14.59 5.51
N VAL A 46 9.72 -15.73 4.92
CA VAL A 46 9.91 -15.88 3.47
C VAL A 46 9.06 -17.04 2.97
N ASN A 47 8.37 -16.85 1.84
CA ASN A 47 7.59 -17.91 1.21
C ASN A 47 6.55 -18.56 2.14
N VAL A 48 5.68 -17.77 2.78
CA VAL A 48 4.58 -18.29 3.62
C VAL A 48 3.27 -17.60 3.26
N GLU A 49 2.18 -18.36 3.23
CA GLU A 49 0.81 -17.87 3.09
C GLU A 49 -0.01 -18.06 4.36
N PHE A 50 -0.81 -17.06 4.69
CA PHE A 50 -1.68 -17.00 5.86
C PHE A 50 -3.13 -16.85 5.40
N ARG A 51 -4.00 -17.80 5.75
CA ARG A 51 -5.35 -17.89 5.22
C ARG A 51 -6.42 -18.10 6.29
N ASP A 52 -7.53 -17.41 6.12
CA ASP A 52 -8.79 -17.64 6.83
C ASP A 52 -8.73 -17.45 8.36
N ALA A 53 -7.84 -16.58 8.86
CA ALA A 53 -7.79 -16.24 10.28
C ALA A 53 -9.06 -15.50 10.71
N LYS A 54 -9.78 -16.10 11.67
CA LYS A 54 -11.01 -15.57 12.27
C LYS A 54 -10.97 -15.81 13.77
N VAL A 55 -11.26 -14.78 14.57
CA VAL A 55 -11.25 -14.85 16.04
C VAL A 55 -12.54 -14.25 16.61
N PRO A 56 -12.93 -14.56 17.86
CA PRO A 56 -14.21 -14.12 18.43
C PRO A 56 -14.42 -12.59 18.42
N ASP A 57 -13.33 -11.83 18.54
CA ASP A 57 -13.28 -10.37 18.55
C ASP A 57 -13.14 -9.74 17.15
N GLN A 58 -13.31 -10.53 16.08
CA GLN A 58 -13.46 -10.07 14.69
C GLN A 58 -12.26 -9.29 14.15
N ASN A 59 -11.06 -9.57 14.68
CA ASN A 59 -9.80 -8.89 14.34
C ASN A 59 -8.66 -9.88 14.01
N GLY A 60 -9.00 -11.12 13.71
CA GLY A 60 -8.10 -12.26 13.55
C GLY A 60 -7.08 -12.05 12.44
N ALA A 61 -5.82 -11.98 12.83
CA ALA A 61 -4.76 -11.62 11.91
C ALA A 61 -4.06 -12.84 11.30
N GLY A 62 -3.59 -12.76 10.05
CA GLY A 62 -2.57 -13.67 9.57
C GLY A 62 -1.30 -13.59 10.44
N ILE A 63 -0.85 -12.35 10.71
CA ILE A 63 0.17 -12.05 11.71
C ILE A 63 -0.31 -10.97 12.67
N ARG A 64 -0.32 -11.30 13.97
CA ARG A 64 -0.37 -10.33 15.06
C ARG A 64 1.06 -9.94 15.43
N LEU A 65 1.43 -8.66 15.25
CA LEU A 65 2.76 -8.15 15.53
C LEU A 65 2.77 -7.40 16.88
N GLU A 66 3.30 -8.01 17.93
CA GLU A 66 3.33 -7.41 19.28
C GLU A 66 4.65 -6.69 19.60
N GLY A 67 5.71 -7.02 18.87
CA GLY A 67 7.02 -6.40 19.04
C GLY A 67 8.02 -6.88 18.00
N GLY A 68 9.18 -6.20 17.98
CA GLY A 68 10.25 -6.49 17.02
C GLY A 68 10.06 -5.88 15.65
N ASN A 69 11.14 -5.99 14.87
CA ASN A 69 11.12 -5.71 13.44
C ASN A 69 10.55 -6.90 12.68
N LEU A 70 9.83 -6.63 11.60
CA LEU A 70 9.25 -7.66 10.73
C LEU A 70 9.71 -7.47 9.31
N VAL A 71 10.22 -8.53 8.69
CA VAL A 71 10.57 -8.56 7.27
C VAL A 71 9.78 -9.67 6.60
N LEU A 72 8.95 -9.32 5.62
CA LEU A 72 8.16 -10.25 4.82
C LEU A 72 8.67 -10.26 3.39
N ARG A 73 8.95 -11.45 2.85
CA ARG A 73 9.38 -11.63 1.46
C ARG A 73 8.59 -12.73 0.78
N ASN A 74 7.97 -12.41 -0.36
CA ASN A 74 7.20 -13.37 -1.13
C ASN A 74 6.14 -14.11 -0.28
N THR A 75 5.42 -13.36 0.56
CA THR A 75 4.37 -13.90 1.43
C THR A 75 2.99 -13.60 0.87
N GLY A 76 1.96 -14.32 1.33
CA GLY A 76 0.57 -14.05 0.96
C GLY A 76 -0.37 -14.04 2.16
N PHE A 77 -1.36 -13.16 2.15
CA PHE A 77 -2.36 -13.03 3.21
C PHE A 77 -3.74 -12.93 2.59
N PHE A 78 -4.56 -13.95 2.81
CA PHE A 78 -5.81 -14.12 2.09
C PHE A 78 -6.98 -14.43 3.01
N ASP A 79 -8.07 -13.67 2.82
CA ASP A 79 -9.37 -13.98 3.44
C ASP A 79 -9.32 -14.06 4.98
N ASN A 80 -8.34 -13.40 5.62
CA ASN A 80 -8.28 -13.22 7.06
C ASN A 80 -9.15 -12.03 7.49
N GLU A 81 -9.51 -11.91 8.76
CA GLU A 81 -10.10 -10.65 9.25
C GLU A 81 -9.09 -9.50 9.12
N ASN A 82 -7.82 -9.72 9.51
CA ASN A 82 -6.70 -8.83 9.17
C ASN A 82 -5.56 -9.60 8.51
N GLY A 83 -4.88 -9.03 7.51
CA GLY A 83 -3.63 -9.66 7.03
C GLY A 83 -2.52 -9.54 8.08
N ILE A 84 -2.20 -8.29 8.45
CA ILE A 84 -1.33 -7.95 9.58
C ILE A 84 -2.07 -7.00 10.50
N LEU A 85 -1.90 -7.19 11.81
CA LEU A 85 -2.41 -6.28 12.82
C LEU A 85 -1.37 -6.06 13.93
N GLY A 86 -0.82 -4.86 14.04
CA GLY A 86 0.05 -4.47 15.16
C GLY A 86 1.29 -3.70 14.74
N GLY A 87 2.37 -3.86 15.49
CA GLY A 87 3.59 -3.03 15.42
C GLY A 87 3.77 -2.20 16.69
N ALA A 88 5.02 -1.83 16.97
CA ALA A 88 5.40 -1.09 18.15
C ALA A 88 6.40 0.03 17.79
N GLY A 89 6.37 1.14 18.54
CA GLY A 89 7.36 2.20 18.38
C GLY A 89 8.80 1.70 18.56
N GLY A 90 9.74 2.30 17.84
CA GLY A 90 11.14 1.86 17.83
C GLY A 90 11.40 0.63 16.95
N THR A 91 10.44 0.19 16.13
CA THR A 91 10.61 -0.95 15.20
C THR A 91 10.32 -0.56 13.76
N THR A 92 10.64 -1.48 12.85
CA THR A 92 10.43 -1.34 11.41
C THR A 92 9.67 -2.53 10.84
N VAL A 93 8.87 -2.29 9.80
CA VAL A 93 8.19 -3.33 9.03
C VAL A 93 8.57 -3.17 7.57
N THR A 94 9.10 -4.24 6.97
CA THR A 94 9.48 -4.31 5.55
C THR A 94 8.66 -5.38 4.84
N ILE A 95 8.01 -5.02 3.74
CA ILE A 95 7.16 -5.90 2.95
C ILE A 95 7.64 -5.87 1.50
N GLU A 96 8.13 -7.01 1.01
CA GLU A 96 8.71 -7.15 -0.32
C GLU A 96 8.03 -8.27 -1.10
N ARG A 97 7.54 -7.97 -2.31
CA ARG A 97 6.99 -8.98 -3.22
C ARG A 97 5.85 -9.80 -2.61
N SER A 98 5.03 -9.19 -1.77
CA SER A 98 3.98 -9.89 -1.01
C SER A 98 2.58 -9.49 -1.45
N GLU A 99 1.63 -10.41 -1.29
CA GLU A 99 0.22 -10.21 -1.65
C GLU A 99 -0.69 -10.15 -0.42
N PHE A 100 -1.61 -9.20 -0.41
CA PHE A 100 -2.69 -9.09 0.57
C PHE A 100 -4.01 -8.96 -0.19
N ALA A 101 -4.90 -9.94 -0.04
CA ALA A 101 -6.17 -9.91 -0.77
C ALA A 101 -7.35 -10.40 0.06
N ARG A 102 -8.49 -9.70 -0.08
CA ARG A 102 -9.77 -10.08 0.51
C ARG A 102 -9.76 -10.26 2.02
N ASN A 103 -8.80 -9.64 2.70
CA ASN A 103 -8.87 -9.55 4.16
C ASN A 103 -9.85 -8.44 4.56
N GLY A 104 -10.40 -8.53 5.75
CA GLY A 104 -11.40 -7.61 6.29
C GLY A 104 -12.65 -8.35 6.75
N TYR A 105 -13.21 -7.90 7.87
CA TYR A 105 -14.45 -8.43 8.42
C TYR A 105 -15.71 -7.79 7.80
N GLY A 106 -15.56 -6.63 7.13
CA GLY A 106 -16.67 -5.86 6.56
C GLY A 106 -17.24 -4.78 7.49
N ASP A 107 -16.60 -4.54 8.63
CA ASP A 107 -16.98 -3.57 9.67
C ASP A 107 -16.35 -2.18 9.51
N GLY A 108 -15.35 -2.05 8.63
CA GLY A 108 -14.54 -0.83 8.46
C GLY A 108 -13.34 -0.71 9.40
N PHE A 109 -13.16 -1.62 10.36
CA PHE A 109 -12.07 -1.60 11.35
C PHE A 109 -10.99 -2.66 11.08
N SER A 110 -11.31 -3.64 10.23
CA SER A 110 -10.40 -4.69 9.79
C SER A 110 -9.87 -4.42 8.37
N HIS A 111 -8.61 -4.76 8.10
CA HIS A 111 -7.88 -4.29 6.90
C HIS A 111 -7.00 -5.38 6.26
N ASN A 112 -6.57 -5.14 5.03
CA ASN A 112 -5.49 -5.94 4.42
C ASN A 112 -4.22 -5.86 5.27
N ILE A 113 -3.80 -4.66 5.66
CA ILE A 113 -2.82 -4.48 6.73
C ILE A 113 -3.18 -3.30 7.63
N TYR A 114 -2.93 -3.46 8.92
CA TYR A 114 -2.91 -2.41 9.92
C TYR A 114 -1.55 -2.42 10.62
N ILE A 115 -0.76 -1.39 10.35
CA ILE A 115 0.52 -1.15 11.01
C ILE A 115 0.34 -0.01 12.03
N SER A 116 0.70 -0.27 13.29
CA SER A 116 0.65 0.69 14.39
C SER A 116 1.80 1.70 14.30
N ASN A 117 2.16 2.34 15.41
CA ASN A 117 3.11 3.44 15.52
C ASN A 117 4.60 3.02 15.40
N VAL A 118 4.94 2.19 14.42
CA VAL A 118 6.34 1.83 14.11
C VAL A 118 7.13 3.04 13.61
N ASP A 119 8.46 2.98 13.67
CA ASP A 119 9.32 4.06 13.17
C ASP A 119 9.29 4.12 11.64
N ARG A 120 9.26 2.96 10.98
CA ARG A 120 9.22 2.88 9.52
C ARG A 120 8.39 1.70 9.01
N LEU A 121 7.53 1.97 8.03
CA LEU A 121 6.97 0.98 7.12
C LEU A 121 7.61 1.15 5.74
N HIS A 122 8.20 0.08 5.20
CA HIS A 122 8.68 0.03 3.81
C HIS A 122 7.95 -1.07 3.04
N VAL A 123 7.27 -0.68 1.96
CA VAL A 123 6.53 -1.58 1.08
C VAL A 123 7.10 -1.44 -0.32
N VAL A 124 7.53 -2.54 -0.92
CA VAL A 124 8.07 -2.53 -2.27
C VAL A 124 7.61 -3.73 -3.10
N ALA A 125 7.32 -3.49 -4.37
CA ALA A 125 6.96 -4.52 -5.34
C ALA A 125 5.81 -5.43 -4.86
N SER A 126 4.86 -4.91 -4.08
CA SER A 126 3.82 -5.71 -3.43
C SER A 126 2.45 -5.45 -4.05
N TRP A 127 1.48 -6.34 -3.78
CA TRP A 127 0.14 -6.25 -4.36
C TRP A 127 -0.94 -6.34 -3.28
N PHE A 128 -1.69 -5.28 -3.12
CA PHE A 128 -2.80 -5.18 -2.19
C PHE A 128 -4.09 -5.06 -2.99
N ARG A 129 -5.08 -5.88 -2.67
CA ARG A 129 -6.35 -5.84 -3.40
C ARG A 129 -7.56 -6.25 -2.59
N GLU A 130 -8.71 -5.72 -3.00
CA GLU A 130 -10.02 -6.20 -2.59
C GLU A 130 -10.21 -6.31 -1.06
N ALA A 131 -9.66 -5.39 -0.25
CA ALA A 131 -10.01 -5.35 1.17
C ALA A 131 -11.55 -5.29 1.33
N ARG A 132 -12.11 -6.11 2.22
CA ARG A 132 -13.56 -6.23 2.44
C ARG A 132 -14.01 -5.12 3.37
N VAL A 133 -14.39 -3.98 2.79
CA VAL A 133 -14.45 -2.70 3.52
C VAL A 133 -13.08 -2.43 4.16
N GLY A 134 -12.95 -1.46 5.08
CA GLY A 134 -11.65 -1.13 5.65
C GLY A 134 -10.69 -0.61 4.58
N HIS A 135 -9.41 -0.97 4.63
CA HIS A 135 -8.38 -0.34 3.78
C HIS A 135 -7.43 -1.40 3.20
N ASN A 136 -6.89 -1.12 2.01
CA ASN A 136 -5.82 -1.96 1.47
C ASN A 136 -4.52 -1.82 2.29
N LEU A 137 -4.23 -0.61 2.77
CA LEU A 137 -3.15 -0.34 3.72
C LEU A 137 -3.57 0.73 4.72
N LYS A 138 -3.49 0.44 6.03
CA LYS A 138 -3.57 1.42 7.11
C LYS A 138 -2.25 1.44 7.87
N SER A 139 -1.63 2.60 8.01
CA SER A 139 -0.36 2.73 8.72
C SER A 139 -0.30 3.97 9.60
N ARG A 140 0.04 3.77 10.87
CA ARG A 140 0.34 4.84 11.84
C ARG A 140 1.84 5.09 11.98
N ALA A 141 2.66 4.56 11.08
CA ALA A 141 4.11 4.69 11.18
C ALA A 141 4.56 6.16 11.06
N LYS A 142 5.69 6.48 11.72
CA LYS A 142 6.34 7.79 11.61
C LYS A 142 6.84 8.08 10.19
N GLU A 143 7.38 7.06 9.52
CA GLU A 143 7.84 7.12 8.13
C GLU A 143 7.22 5.96 7.32
N ASN A 144 6.71 6.27 6.14
CA ASN A 144 6.06 5.33 5.24
C ASN A 144 6.67 5.49 3.85
N ILE A 145 7.33 4.44 3.37
CA ILE A 145 7.92 4.38 2.04
C ILE A 145 7.18 3.29 1.26
N VAL A 146 6.46 3.67 0.21
CA VAL A 146 5.67 2.75 -0.61
C VAL A 146 6.09 2.87 -2.06
N GLU A 147 6.60 1.80 -2.64
CA GLU A 147 7.26 1.85 -3.94
C GLU A 147 6.86 0.73 -4.86
N ASN A 148 6.69 1.03 -6.15
CA ASN A 148 6.57 0.03 -7.21
C ASN A 148 5.50 -1.04 -6.93
N SER A 149 4.46 -0.66 -6.20
CA SER A 149 3.44 -1.57 -5.67
C SER A 149 2.07 -1.29 -6.29
N TYR A 150 1.23 -2.32 -6.29
CA TYR A 150 -0.12 -2.30 -6.83
C TYR A 150 -1.13 -2.23 -5.69
N PHE A 151 -2.09 -1.31 -5.78
CA PHE A 151 -3.22 -1.20 -4.87
C PHE A 151 -4.50 -1.16 -5.69
N MET A 152 -5.32 -2.20 -5.61
CA MET A 152 -6.40 -2.39 -6.57
C MET A 152 -7.68 -2.93 -5.95
N ASP A 153 -8.78 -2.22 -6.10
CA ASP A 153 -10.10 -2.79 -5.76
C ASP A 153 -10.62 -3.73 -6.86
N GLY A 154 -10.15 -3.56 -8.10
CA GLY A 154 -10.75 -4.22 -9.25
C GLY A 154 -12.18 -3.71 -9.53
N PRO A 155 -12.98 -4.46 -10.30
CA PRO A 155 -14.35 -4.08 -10.64
C PRO A 155 -15.33 -4.25 -9.47
N ASN A 156 -15.02 -5.13 -8.51
CA ASN A 156 -15.96 -5.57 -7.48
C ASN A 156 -15.54 -5.22 -6.05
N GLY A 157 -14.27 -4.90 -5.80
CA GLY A 157 -13.78 -4.59 -4.46
C GLY A 157 -14.42 -3.34 -3.88
N ASN A 158 -14.57 -3.34 -2.56
CA ASN A 158 -15.30 -2.32 -1.81
C ASN A 158 -14.45 -1.73 -0.67
N SER A 159 -13.12 -1.69 -0.83
CA SER A 159 -12.27 -1.02 0.16
C SER A 159 -12.72 0.44 0.34
N SER A 160 -12.52 0.99 1.53
CA SER A 160 -12.76 2.40 1.83
C SER A 160 -11.62 3.24 1.22
N TYR A 161 -10.49 3.40 1.89
CA TYR A 161 -9.27 3.97 1.30
C TYR A 161 -8.36 2.88 0.70
N LEU A 162 -7.64 3.20 -0.39
CA LEU A 162 -6.55 2.32 -0.83
C LEU A 162 -5.39 2.39 0.15
N LEU A 163 -4.99 3.61 0.53
CA LEU A 163 -3.97 3.84 1.54
C LEU A 163 -4.47 4.87 2.54
N ASP A 164 -4.33 4.57 3.82
CA ASP A 164 -4.67 5.44 4.93
C ASP A 164 -3.47 5.61 5.86
N PHE A 165 -3.10 6.87 6.07
CA PHE A 165 -2.03 7.29 6.99
C PHE A 165 -2.65 8.17 8.09
N PRO A 166 -3.45 7.58 9.00
CA PRO A 166 -4.36 8.35 9.86
C PRO A 166 -3.65 9.25 10.87
N ASP A 167 -2.40 8.94 11.22
CA ASP A 167 -1.55 9.73 12.14
C ASP A 167 -0.62 10.70 11.39
N GLY A 168 -0.67 10.75 10.05
CA GLY A 168 0.24 11.55 9.24
C GLY A 168 1.65 10.94 9.17
N GLY A 169 2.68 11.74 9.46
CA GLY A 169 4.09 11.36 9.38
C GLY A 169 4.73 11.71 8.03
N VAL A 170 5.90 11.13 7.75
CA VAL A 170 6.54 11.27 6.43
C VAL A 170 6.01 10.15 5.53
N VAL A 171 5.28 10.50 4.48
CA VAL A 171 4.78 9.55 3.47
C VAL A 171 5.46 9.83 2.14
N PHE A 172 6.17 8.83 1.62
CA PHE A 172 6.82 8.85 0.32
C PHE A 172 6.30 7.70 -0.54
N MET A 173 5.75 8.05 -1.70
CA MET A 173 5.14 7.11 -2.63
C MET A 173 5.76 7.27 -4.01
N ARG A 174 6.35 6.20 -4.55
CA ARG A 174 7.03 6.23 -5.84
C ARG A 174 6.67 5.08 -6.76
N GLY A 175 6.33 5.37 -8.01
CA GLY A 175 6.17 4.32 -9.02
C GLY A 175 5.00 3.37 -8.75
N ASN A 176 4.04 3.74 -7.91
CA ASN A 176 2.92 2.85 -7.56
C ASN A 176 1.78 2.95 -8.58
N LEU A 177 1.01 1.87 -8.64
CA LEU A 177 -0.14 1.69 -9.52
C LEU A 177 -1.39 1.50 -8.66
N LEU A 178 -2.26 2.52 -8.64
CA LEU A 178 -3.41 2.60 -7.74
C LEU A 178 -4.70 2.62 -8.56
N GLN A 179 -5.63 1.71 -8.27
CA GLN A 179 -6.96 1.72 -8.86
C GLN A 179 -8.05 1.62 -7.78
N LYS A 180 -8.91 2.65 -7.75
CA LYS A 180 -10.11 2.70 -6.90
C LYS A 180 -11.32 2.17 -7.66
N GLY A 181 -12.00 1.21 -7.05
CA GLY A 181 -13.15 0.53 -7.63
C GLY A 181 -14.43 1.35 -7.59
N PRO A 182 -15.43 0.99 -8.39
CA PRO A 182 -16.73 1.67 -8.41
C PRO A 182 -17.55 1.44 -7.14
N ASN A 183 -17.31 0.34 -6.41
CA ASN A 183 -18.08 -0.06 -5.23
C ASN A 183 -17.39 0.34 -3.91
N ALA A 184 -16.42 1.24 -3.97
CA ALA A 184 -15.70 1.68 -2.78
C ALA A 184 -16.62 2.25 -1.70
N ASP A 185 -16.25 2.04 -0.43
CA ASP A 185 -16.97 2.66 0.68
C ASP A 185 -16.67 4.17 0.80
N ASN A 186 -15.51 4.61 0.30
CA ASN A 186 -15.09 6.01 0.31
C ASN A 186 -14.49 6.45 -1.03
N SER A 187 -14.68 7.73 -1.38
CA SER A 187 -14.25 8.33 -2.64
C SER A 187 -12.81 8.84 -2.64
N VAL A 188 -12.13 8.86 -1.50
CA VAL A 188 -10.71 9.24 -1.39
C VAL A 188 -9.81 8.03 -1.65
N LEU A 189 -8.74 8.19 -2.44
CA LEU A 189 -7.78 7.10 -2.69
C LEU A 189 -6.73 7.00 -1.59
N VAL A 190 -6.03 8.11 -1.35
CA VAL A 190 -4.98 8.23 -0.34
C VAL A 190 -5.42 9.22 0.72
N ALA A 191 -5.67 8.72 1.93
CA ALA A 191 -6.06 9.50 3.09
C ALA A 191 -4.84 9.77 3.99
N TYR A 192 -4.70 11.01 4.47
CA TYR A 192 -3.56 11.42 5.26
C TYR A 192 -3.96 12.32 6.43
N GLY A 193 -3.64 11.87 7.65
CA GLY A 193 -3.72 12.66 8.87
C GLY A 193 -5.14 12.89 9.41
N PHE A 194 -6.13 12.09 9.01
CA PHE A 194 -7.54 12.34 9.37
C PHE A 194 -7.93 11.91 10.78
N GLU A 195 -7.04 11.29 11.56
CA GLU A 195 -7.37 10.91 12.94
C GLU A 195 -6.52 11.66 13.97
N ARG A 196 -5.20 11.70 13.81
CA ARG A 196 -4.29 12.26 14.81
C ARG A 196 -3.08 12.93 14.15
N ASN A 197 -2.32 13.66 14.97
CA ASN A 197 -1.07 14.31 14.57
C ASN A 197 0.01 14.16 15.67
N PRO A 198 0.47 12.93 15.96
CA PRO A 198 1.51 12.69 16.96
C PRO A 198 2.93 13.05 16.48
N TRP A 199 3.14 13.19 15.17
CA TRP A 199 4.46 13.38 14.58
C TRP A 199 4.81 14.87 14.40
N THR A 200 6.08 15.22 14.57
CA THR A 200 6.57 16.60 14.40
C THR A 200 6.76 16.99 12.94
N THR A 201 6.97 16.00 12.08
CA THR A 201 7.19 16.17 10.64
C THR A 201 6.06 15.45 9.89
N ASN A 202 5.37 16.18 9.03
CA ASN A 202 4.15 15.74 8.36
C ASN A 202 4.16 16.16 6.89
N SER A 203 4.52 15.24 6.01
CA SER A 203 4.70 15.53 4.58
C SER A 203 4.24 14.36 3.72
N VAL A 204 3.60 14.67 2.61
CA VAL A 204 3.17 13.68 1.60
C VAL A 204 3.89 13.97 0.30
N THR A 205 4.61 12.98 -0.22
CA THR A 205 5.31 13.07 -1.51
C THR A 205 4.89 11.91 -2.40
N LEU A 206 4.31 12.22 -3.56
CA LEU A 206 3.98 11.26 -4.62
C LEU A 206 4.79 11.60 -5.86
N ILE A 207 5.60 10.66 -6.33
CA ILE A 207 6.41 10.81 -7.55
C ILE A 207 6.17 9.62 -8.49
N HIS A 208 5.88 9.88 -9.77
CA HIS A 208 5.73 8.81 -10.76
C HIS A 208 4.67 7.76 -10.41
N ASN A 209 3.60 8.11 -9.68
CA ASN A 209 2.50 7.17 -9.43
C ASN A 209 1.44 7.32 -10.53
N THR A 210 0.76 6.22 -10.85
CA THR A 210 -0.46 6.24 -11.68
C THR A 210 -1.64 5.93 -10.79
N LEU A 211 -2.55 6.89 -10.66
CA LEU A 211 -3.75 6.77 -9.84
C LEU A 211 -4.97 6.82 -10.76
N VAL A 212 -5.78 5.78 -10.70
CA VAL A 212 -7.01 5.64 -11.50
C VAL A 212 -8.19 5.50 -10.55
N THR A 213 -9.27 6.24 -10.82
CA THR A 213 -10.53 6.07 -10.08
C THR A 213 -11.70 5.79 -11.00
N ASN A 214 -12.41 4.71 -10.70
CA ASN A 214 -13.68 4.33 -11.33
C ASN A 214 -14.88 4.64 -10.44
N TYR A 215 -14.68 5.32 -9.30
CA TYR A 215 -15.74 5.63 -8.33
C TYR A 215 -16.77 6.65 -8.84
N GLY A 216 -16.38 7.51 -9.78
CA GLY A 216 -17.25 8.50 -10.42
C GLY A 216 -16.94 9.95 -10.01
N SER A 217 -16.84 10.27 -8.72
CA SER A 217 -16.38 11.57 -8.21
C SER A 217 -15.66 11.43 -6.87
N GLY A 218 -14.55 12.15 -6.63
CA GLY A 218 -13.81 11.98 -5.37
C GLY A 218 -12.54 12.80 -5.26
N THR A 219 -11.57 12.29 -4.50
CA THR A 219 -10.25 12.92 -4.31
C THR A 219 -9.13 11.88 -4.43
N PHE A 220 -8.08 12.19 -5.18
CA PHE A 220 -6.90 11.32 -5.25
C PHE A 220 -6.10 11.33 -3.95
N VAL A 221 -5.77 12.52 -3.42
CA VAL A 221 -5.02 12.68 -2.17
C VAL A 221 -5.74 13.63 -1.21
N GLY A 222 -6.37 13.10 -0.17
CA GLY A 222 -6.97 13.91 0.89
C GLY A 222 -5.99 14.09 2.05
N VAL A 223 -5.66 15.34 2.40
CA VAL A 223 -4.73 15.63 3.51
C VAL A 223 -5.37 16.50 4.59
N ALA A 224 -4.98 16.28 5.84
CA ALA A 224 -5.39 17.11 6.96
C ALA A 224 -4.71 18.50 6.95
N GLY A 225 -5.37 19.50 7.57
CA GLY A 225 -4.91 20.89 7.54
C GLY A 225 -3.55 21.14 8.22
N PHE A 226 -3.10 20.26 9.12
CA PHE A 226 -1.78 20.37 9.78
C PHE A 226 -0.62 19.90 8.90
N THR A 227 -0.88 19.25 7.76
CA THR A 227 0.16 18.79 6.82
C THR A 227 1.09 19.96 6.48
N GLN A 228 2.40 19.74 6.52
CA GLN A 228 3.39 20.81 6.31
C GLN A 228 3.69 21.00 4.81
N GLN A 229 3.75 19.90 4.06
CA GLN A 229 4.05 19.91 2.63
C GLN A 229 3.33 18.77 1.89
N VAL A 230 2.82 19.08 0.71
CA VAL A 230 2.32 18.07 -0.24
C VAL A 230 3.06 18.26 -1.56
N THR A 231 3.80 17.25 -2.00
CA THR A 231 4.59 17.26 -3.24
C THR A 231 4.04 16.23 -4.21
N LEU A 232 3.51 16.69 -5.35
CA LEU A 232 3.00 15.82 -6.41
C LEU A 232 3.79 16.04 -7.68
N THR A 233 4.67 15.12 -8.04
CA THR A 233 5.54 15.26 -9.23
C THR A 233 5.39 14.10 -10.19
N ALA A 234 5.18 14.39 -11.48
CA ALA A 234 5.13 13.37 -12.53
C ALA A 234 4.12 12.23 -12.26
N ASN A 235 2.99 12.52 -11.61
CA ASN A 235 1.93 11.53 -11.41
C ASN A 235 0.90 11.61 -12.54
N LEU A 236 0.36 10.45 -12.92
CA LEU A 236 -0.79 10.34 -13.80
C LEU A 236 -2.05 10.18 -12.95
N PHE A 237 -3.00 11.10 -13.08
CA PHE A 237 -4.30 11.07 -12.42
C PHE A 237 -5.39 10.81 -13.47
N ALA A 238 -6.03 9.64 -13.42
CA ALA A 238 -7.06 9.26 -14.39
C ALA A 238 -8.41 9.03 -13.69
N GLY A 239 -9.42 9.81 -14.07
CA GLY A 239 -10.76 9.76 -13.50
C GLY A 239 -11.24 11.13 -13.02
N ASN A 240 -12.53 11.23 -12.75
CA ASN A 240 -13.13 12.46 -12.27
C ASN A 240 -12.92 12.58 -10.75
N ALA A 241 -11.82 13.18 -10.33
CA ALA A 241 -11.53 13.45 -8.93
C ALA A 241 -10.60 14.64 -8.77
N THR A 242 -10.71 15.31 -7.62
CA THR A 242 -9.80 16.40 -7.26
C THR A 242 -8.40 15.81 -6.99
N MET A 243 -7.35 16.40 -7.56
CA MET A 243 -5.98 15.92 -7.39
C MET A 243 -5.56 15.86 -5.91
N ALA A 244 -5.78 16.96 -5.17
CA ALA A 244 -5.57 16.99 -3.74
C ALA A 244 -6.56 17.90 -3.04
N SER A 245 -7.02 17.51 -1.85
CA SER A 245 -7.88 18.32 -0.98
C SER A 245 -7.20 18.57 0.38
N GLY A 246 -7.50 19.71 1.01
CA GLY A 246 -6.94 20.10 2.31
C GLY A 246 -5.49 20.64 2.30
N ALA A 247 -4.79 20.56 1.16
CA ALA A 247 -3.40 21.03 1.05
C ALA A 247 -3.26 22.57 1.02
N GLY A 248 -4.23 23.29 0.44
CA GLY A 248 -4.17 24.76 0.28
C GLY A 248 -2.86 25.22 -0.41
N GLY A 249 -2.23 26.28 0.12
CA GLY A 249 -0.96 26.82 -0.40
C GLY A 249 0.28 25.95 -0.17
N LYS A 250 0.12 24.74 0.40
CA LYS A 250 1.21 23.81 0.72
C LYS A 250 1.46 22.77 -0.37
N LEU A 251 0.59 22.75 -1.39
CA LEU A 251 0.71 21.89 -2.55
C LEU A 251 1.78 22.44 -3.50
N GLN A 252 2.86 21.68 -3.67
CA GLN A 252 3.84 21.85 -4.73
C GLN A 252 3.61 20.75 -5.77
N GLN A 253 3.38 21.15 -7.02
CA GLN A 253 3.13 20.20 -8.09
C GLN A 253 3.93 20.52 -9.35
N GLN A 254 4.40 19.47 -10.02
CA GLN A 254 5.16 19.60 -11.26
C GLN A 254 4.92 18.39 -12.17
N ASN A 255 4.77 18.63 -13.48
CA ASN A 255 4.68 17.58 -14.49
C ASN A 255 3.59 16.51 -14.24
N ASN A 256 2.53 16.81 -13.49
CA ASN A 256 1.40 15.89 -13.36
C ASN A 256 0.53 15.96 -14.62
N PHE A 257 -0.10 14.85 -14.97
CA PHE A 257 -1.08 14.79 -16.06
C PHE A 257 -2.42 14.27 -15.54
N SER A 258 -3.50 15.01 -15.81
CA SER A 258 -4.86 14.63 -15.44
C SER A 258 -5.68 14.26 -16.67
N THR A 259 -6.41 13.16 -16.60
CA THR A 259 -7.19 12.62 -17.72
C THR A 259 -8.41 11.83 -17.24
N THR A 260 -9.21 11.30 -18.16
CA THR A 260 -10.36 10.45 -17.81
C THR A 260 -9.92 9.01 -17.53
N ALA A 261 -10.68 8.29 -16.70
CA ALA A 261 -10.39 6.88 -16.41
C ALA A 261 -10.44 6.00 -17.67
N SER A 262 -11.22 6.39 -18.69
CA SER A 262 -11.28 5.70 -19.98
C SER A 262 -9.96 5.69 -20.75
N ASN A 263 -9.03 6.62 -20.46
CA ASN A 263 -7.70 6.64 -21.04
C ASN A 263 -6.72 5.67 -20.35
N VAL A 264 -7.15 4.98 -19.28
CA VAL A 264 -6.41 3.86 -18.67
C VAL A 264 -7.37 2.66 -18.52
N PRO A 265 -7.84 2.09 -19.66
CA PRO A 265 -9.01 1.21 -19.68
C PRO A 265 -8.80 -0.12 -18.96
N GLY A 266 -7.56 -0.58 -18.80
CA GLY A 266 -7.22 -1.85 -18.17
C GLY A 266 -6.93 -1.77 -16.66
N ALA A 267 -7.04 -0.59 -16.04
CA ALA A 267 -6.56 -0.37 -14.67
C ALA A 267 -7.22 -1.34 -13.66
N SER A 268 -8.52 -1.59 -13.79
CA SER A 268 -9.26 -2.52 -12.92
C SER A 268 -8.88 -4.00 -13.11
N ALA A 269 -8.18 -4.33 -14.21
CA ALA A 269 -7.63 -5.65 -14.51
C ALA A 269 -6.10 -5.72 -14.33
N GLY A 270 -5.46 -4.66 -13.82
CA GLY A 270 -4.04 -4.62 -13.52
C GLY A 270 -3.18 -4.12 -14.68
N GLN A 271 -3.80 -3.68 -15.76
CA GLN A 271 -3.13 -3.12 -16.93
C GLN A 271 -3.28 -1.60 -16.95
N PHE A 272 -2.28 -0.92 -16.41
CA PHE A 272 -2.29 0.54 -16.30
C PHE A 272 -1.71 1.25 -17.53
N TRP A 273 -1.36 0.52 -18.59
CA TRP A 273 -0.88 1.16 -19.81
C TRP A 273 -1.99 2.04 -20.41
N PRO A 274 -1.69 3.31 -20.74
CA PRO A 274 -2.71 4.25 -21.19
C PRO A 274 -3.06 4.02 -22.66
N ALA A 275 -4.22 4.57 -23.06
CA ALA A 275 -4.66 4.58 -24.45
C ALA A 275 -3.66 5.34 -25.34
N ASP A 276 -3.44 4.84 -26.56
CA ASP A 276 -2.42 5.36 -27.48
C ASP A 276 -2.52 6.87 -27.72
N GLY A 277 -3.73 7.44 -27.71
CA GLY A 277 -3.98 8.86 -27.91
C GLY A 277 -3.37 9.80 -26.86
N ILE A 278 -2.98 9.29 -25.69
CA ILE A 278 -2.34 10.11 -24.64
C ILE A 278 -0.87 9.75 -24.37
N VAL A 279 -0.34 8.65 -24.93
CA VAL A 279 0.99 8.12 -24.60
C VAL A 279 2.12 9.14 -24.84
N ALA A 280 2.04 9.91 -25.93
CA ALA A 280 3.02 10.95 -26.27
C ALA A 280 2.95 12.18 -25.34
N GLN A 281 1.80 12.42 -24.72
CA GLN A 281 1.61 13.54 -23.79
C GLN A 281 2.25 13.26 -22.42
N LEU A 282 2.61 12.00 -22.16
CA LEU A 282 3.24 11.59 -20.91
C LEU A 282 4.76 11.74 -20.93
N ASP A 283 5.38 12.13 -22.04
CA ASP A 283 6.83 12.24 -22.13
C ASP A 283 7.38 13.37 -21.24
N LEU A 284 8.43 13.05 -20.48
CA LEU A 284 9.14 14.01 -19.65
C LEU A 284 10.44 14.43 -20.32
N ALA A 285 10.69 15.75 -20.33
CA ALA A 285 11.94 16.32 -20.81
C ALA A 285 13.14 15.94 -19.92
N ALA A 286 12.92 15.72 -18.63
CA ALA A 286 13.94 15.35 -17.65
C ALA A 286 13.34 14.46 -16.54
N MET A 287 14.19 13.64 -15.92
CA MET A 287 13.83 12.79 -14.79
C MET A 287 13.68 13.62 -13.51
N PRO A 288 12.48 13.75 -12.93
CA PRO A 288 12.25 14.58 -11.74
C PRO A 288 12.81 13.96 -10.45
N ASP A 289 12.91 12.62 -10.39
CA ASP A 289 13.51 11.90 -9.28
C ASP A 289 14.56 10.91 -9.80
N PRO A 290 15.87 11.19 -9.63
CA PRO A 290 16.94 10.30 -10.08
C PRO A 290 16.97 8.96 -9.32
N GLN A 291 16.32 8.88 -8.16
CA GLN A 291 16.23 7.65 -7.38
C GLN A 291 15.13 6.71 -7.89
N TYR A 292 14.31 7.11 -8.87
CA TYR A 292 13.35 6.22 -9.52
C TYR A 292 14.04 5.23 -10.48
N ALA A 293 14.73 4.26 -9.89
CA ALA A 293 15.63 3.33 -10.59
C ALA A 293 14.96 2.06 -11.12
N ASN A 294 13.78 1.70 -10.60
CA ASN A 294 13.05 0.49 -11.00
C ASN A 294 11.58 0.79 -11.19
N ASP A 295 10.95 0.13 -12.16
CA ASP A 295 9.49 0.08 -12.30
C ASP A 295 8.95 -1.31 -12.01
N SER A 296 7.62 -1.42 -12.04
CA SER A 296 6.87 -2.64 -11.76
C SER A 296 5.94 -2.94 -12.93
N PRO A 297 6.41 -3.62 -13.99
CA PRO A 297 5.58 -3.88 -15.18
C PRO A 297 4.45 -4.88 -14.92
N GLN A 298 4.61 -5.71 -13.90
CA GLN A 298 3.59 -6.63 -13.38
C GLN A 298 3.81 -6.82 -11.87
N PRO A 299 2.79 -7.26 -11.10
CA PRO A 299 2.93 -7.50 -9.67
C PRO A 299 4.18 -8.33 -9.32
N PHE A 300 4.86 -7.94 -8.24
CA PHE A 300 6.05 -8.62 -7.68
C PHE A 300 7.35 -8.51 -8.49
N VAL A 301 7.30 -7.99 -9.72
CA VAL A 301 8.45 -7.92 -10.61
C VAL A 301 8.98 -6.50 -10.63
N LEU A 302 10.25 -6.33 -10.23
CA LEU A 302 10.99 -5.09 -10.45
C LEU A 302 11.82 -5.22 -11.71
N ARG A 303 11.80 -4.18 -12.53
CA ARG A 303 12.69 -4.05 -13.69
C ARG A 303 13.52 -2.79 -13.55
N SER A 304 14.83 -2.94 -13.75
CA SER A 304 15.76 -1.81 -13.75
C SER A 304 15.52 -0.93 -14.98
N LEU A 305 15.56 0.36 -14.76
CA LEU A 305 15.32 1.35 -15.78
C LEU A 305 16.66 1.94 -16.23
N ALA A 306 17.08 1.60 -17.46
CA ALA A 306 18.43 1.86 -17.95
C ALA A 306 18.74 3.34 -18.34
N SER A 307 17.74 4.20 -18.48
CA SER A 307 17.90 5.58 -18.95
C SER A 307 17.29 6.60 -17.99
N VAL A 308 17.92 7.77 -17.88
CA VAL A 308 17.32 8.97 -17.25
C VAL A 308 16.50 9.80 -18.25
N SER A 309 16.67 9.57 -19.56
CA SER A 309 15.88 10.19 -20.63
C SER A 309 14.74 9.29 -21.10
N GLY A 310 13.69 9.88 -21.70
CA GLY A 310 12.52 9.13 -22.18
C GLY A 310 11.61 8.62 -21.07
N ARG A 311 11.68 9.24 -19.89
CA ARG A 311 10.78 8.95 -18.77
C ARG A 311 9.38 9.40 -19.07
N LYS A 312 8.41 8.66 -18.57
CA LYS A 312 6.99 9.03 -18.66
C LYS A 312 6.43 9.47 -17.31
N ILE A 313 5.46 10.37 -17.35
CA ILE A 313 4.55 10.67 -16.26
C ILE A 313 3.82 9.38 -15.85
N GLY A 314 3.69 9.18 -14.54
CA GLY A 314 3.15 7.96 -13.94
C GLY A 314 4.16 6.82 -13.85
N ALA A 315 3.67 5.68 -13.38
CA ALA A 315 4.47 4.46 -13.16
C ALA A 315 4.65 3.63 -14.46
N LEU A 316 4.60 4.29 -15.62
CA LEU A 316 4.35 3.69 -16.94
C LEU A 316 5.60 3.76 -17.82
N GLN A 317 6.68 3.08 -17.44
CA GLN A 317 7.99 3.29 -18.06
C GLN A 317 8.20 2.45 -19.34
N SER A 318 7.43 1.39 -19.55
CA SER A 318 7.23 0.77 -20.86
C SER A 318 5.87 0.11 -20.97
N ARG A 319 5.47 -0.23 -22.20
CA ARG A 319 4.35 -1.14 -22.43
C ARG A 319 4.63 -2.49 -21.75
N PRO A 320 3.63 -3.10 -21.09
CA PRO A 320 3.73 -4.47 -20.55
C PRO A 320 4.09 -5.49 -21.63
#